data_AF-A0A2U2PKW8-F1
#
_entry.id   AF-A0A2U2PKW8-F1
#
_cell.length_a   1.000
_cell.length_b   1.000
_cell.length_c   1.000
_cell.angle_alpha   90.00
_cell.angle_beta   90.00
_cell.angle_gamma   90.00
#
_symmetry.space_group_name_H-M   'P 1'
#
loop_
_entity.id
_entity.type
_entity.pdbx_description
1 polymer ?
#
loop_
_entity_poly.entity_id
_entity_poly.type
_entity_poly.pdbx_seq_one_letter_code
_entity_poly.pdbx_strand_id
1 'polypeptide(L)'
;MKVLLTGIVSILLSLLVFTFGNFIIQLFSNWLFITFPHALAAISSILICGLLIYKTVAYMLIFPYSFRRMETMIFFYCWLILLVLAFISNCYREDFYLDNSIPKWVQIVFSFLYIFFWYGQKINVKAVANVNREMSRNYEEEYMSVPKKSSISQRSKYIIMGILLVLILTNPSRSSFTSYLHKSHYDGVGREFNGLVFSVYSYKDIRYLGILGNFIRMPTSPF
;
A
#
# COMPACT_ATOMS: atom_id res chain seq x y z
N MET A 1 25.58 1.82 -35.47
CA MET A 1 24.31 1.61 -36.21
C MET A 1 23.22 0.91 -35.39
N LYS A 2 23.46 -0.27 -34.78
CA LYS A 2 22.43 -1.01 -34.01
C LYS A 2 21.80 -0.21 -32.85
N VAL A 3 22.61 0.54 -32.09
CA VAL A 3 22.14 1.37 -30.95
C VAL A 3 21.22 2.52 -31.42
N LEU A 4 21.55 3.15 -32.55
CA LEU A 4 20.75 4.22 -33.13
C LEU A 4 19.39 3.68 -33.62
N LEU A 5 19.40 2.51 -34.28
CA LEU A 5 18.20 1.86 -34.77
C LEU A 5 17.27 1.45 -33.61
N THR A 6 17.80 0.90 -32.52
CA THR A 6 17.00 0.58 -31.33
C THR A 6 16.41 1.82 -30.67
N GLY A 7 17.14 2.95 -30.66
CA GLY A 7 16.63 4.22 -30.16
C GLY A 7 15.46 4.76 -30.98
N ILE A 8 15.58 4.72 -32.32
CA ILE A 8 14.53 5.18 -33.24
C ILE A 8 13.28 4.30 -33.12
N VAL A 9 13.43 2.98 -33.08
CA VAL A 9 12.30 2.05 -32.91
C VAL A 9 11.59 2.28 -31.58
N SER A 10 12.32 2.50 -30.49
CA SER A 10 11.73 2.81 -29.17
C SER A 10 10.94 4.12 -29.17
N ILE A 11 11.44 5.15 -29.86
CA ILE A 11 10.75 6.44 -29.98
C ILE A 11 9.47 6.31 -30.80
N LEU A 12 9.54 5.62 -31.94
CA LEU A 12 8.38 5.38 -32.81
C LEU A 12 7.30 4.54 -32.12
N LEU A 13 7.69 3.50 -31.37
CA LEU A 13 6.75 2.69 -30.61
C LEU A 13 6.07 3.50 -29.50
N SER A 14 6.81 4.38 -28.82
CA SER A 14 6.26 5.25 -27.78
C SER A 14 5.28 6.27 -28.36
N LEU A 15 5.59 6.83 -29.54
CA LEU A 15 4.70 7.73 -30.28
C LEU A 15 3.43 7.02 -30.72
N LEU A 16 3.54 5.78 -31.24
CA LEU A 16 2.40 4.97 -31.67
C LEU A 16 1.45 4.66 -30.50
N VAL A 17 2.00 4.24 -29.34
CA VAL A 17 1.20 3.96 -28.14
C VAL A 17 0.51 5.23 -27.64
N PHE A 18 1.21 6.37 -27.68
CA PHE A 18 0.64 7.65 -27.27
C PHE A 18 -0.48 8.13 -28.19
N THR A 19 -0.31 8.06 -29.51
CA THR A 19 -1.34 8.48 -30.46
C THR A 19 -2.53 7.54 -30.47
N PHE A 20 -2.30 6.23 -30.41
CA PHE A 20 -3.38 5.24 -30.34
C PHE A 20 -4.14 5.31 -29.01
N GLY A 21 -3.44 5.51 -27.89
CA GLY A 21 -4.06 5.72 -26.58
C GLY A 21 -4.96 6.96 -26.54
N ASN A 22 -4.49 8.08 -27.08
CA ASN A 22 -5.30 9.29 -27.19
C ASN A 22 -6.50 9.10 -28.13
N PHE A 23 -6.33 8.40 -29.25
CA PHE A 23 -7.43 8.09 -30.17
C PHE A 23 -8.53 7.25 -29.49
N ILE A 24 -8.16 6.20 -28.76
CA ILE A 24 -9.09 5.38 -27.98
C ILE A 24 -9.81 6.24 -26.93
N ILE A 25 -9.07 7.05 -26.16
CA ILE A 25 -9.67 7.96 -25.16
C ILE A 25 -10.68 8.89 -25.80
N GLN A 26 -10.38 9.47 -26.97
CA GLN A 26 -11.24 10.40 -27.67
C GLN A 26 -12.48 9.73 -28.29
N LEU A 27 -12.31 8.49 -28.79
CA LEU A 27 -13.40 7.67 -29.33
C LEU A 27 -14.40 7.28 -28.24
N PHE A 28 -13.91 6.95 -27.05
CA PHE A 28 -14.74 6.54 -25.92
C PHE A 28 -15.24 7.71 -25.08
N SER A 29 -14.53 8.83 -25.00
CA SER A 29 -14.92 9.97 -24.17
C SER A 29 -16.26 10.55 -24.60
N ASN A 30 -16.57 10.59 -25.90
CA ASN A 30 -17.83 11.16 -26.38
C ASN A 30 -19.04 10.25 -26.13
N TRP A 31 -18.84 8.93 -26.06
CA TRP A 31 -19.92 7.96 -25.87
C TRP A 31 -20.16 7.65 -24.38
N LEU A 32 -19.10 7.54 -23.57
CA LEU A 32 -19.18 7.21 -22.13
C LEU A 32 -19.53 8.41 -21.23
N PHE A 33 -19.21 9.66 -21.61
CA PHE A 33 -19.55 10.84 -20.78
C PHE A 33 -21.06 11.00 -20.59
N ILE A 34 -21.85 10.53 -21.55
CA ILE A 34 -23.30 10.73 -21.57
C ILE A 34 -24.02 9.62 -20.81
N THR A 35 -23.49 8.39 -20.80
CA THR A 35 -24.19 7.22 -20.26
C THR A 35 -23.69 6.72 -18.91
N PHE A 36 -22.40 6.81 -18.60
CA PHE A 36 -21.86 6.24 -17.34
C PHE A 36 -20.61 7.00 -16.83
N PRO A 37 -20.78 8.15 -16.15
CA PRO A 37 -19.65 8.94 -15.64
C PRO A 37 -18.75 8.16 -14.66
N HIS A 38 -19.33 7.24 -13.88
CA HIS A 38 -18.57 6.38 -12.97
C HIS A 38 -17.74 5.31 -13.71
N ALA A 39 -18.25 4.77 -14.82
CA ALA A 39 -17.50 3.83 -15.65
C ALA A 39 -16.31 4.53 -16.34
N LEU A 40 -16.48 5.78 -16.77
CA LEU A 40 -15.40 6.57 -17.36
C LEU A 40 -14.28 6.87 -16.34
N ALA A 41 -14.63 7.18 -15.09
CA ALA A 41 -13.66 7.38 -14.00
C ALA A 41 -12.89 6.08 -13.68
N ALA A 42 -13.57 4.94 -13.67
CA ALA A 42 -12.92 3.63 -13.48
C ALA A 42 -12.00 3.27 -14.66
N ILE A 43 -12.47 3.43 -15.90
CA ILE A 43 -11.69 3.12 -17.11
C ILE A 43 -10.46 4.03 -17.22
N SER A 44 -10.60 5.33 -16.97
CA SER A 44 -9.47 6.26 -16.99
C SER A 44 -8.45 5.96 -15.88
N SER A 45 -8.90 5.57 -14.69
CA SER A 45 -8.01 5.15 -13.59
C SER A 45 -7.22 3.88 -13.93
N ILE A 46 -7.88 2.90 -14.58
CA ILE A 46 -7.23 1.67 -15.05
C ILE A 46 -6.21 1.98 -16.15
N LEU A 47 -6.56 2.84 -17.12
CA LEU A 47 -5.67 3.26 -18.20
C LEU A 47 -4.43 4.00 -17.68
N ILE A 48 -4.59 4.92 -16.73
CA ILE A 48 -3.48 5.64 -16.10
C ILE A 48 -2.57 4.66 -15.35
N CYS A 49 -3.14 3.71 -14.59
CA CYS A 49 -2.35 2.66 -13.93
C CYS A 49 -1.58 1.80 -14.93
N GLY A 50 -2.23 1.37 -16.01
CA GLY A 50 -1.59 0.58 -17.08
C GLY A 50 -0.42 1.32 -17.73
N LEU A 51 -0.59 2.61 -18.05
CA LEU A 51 0.47 3.45 -18.62
C LEU A 51 1.65 3.64 -17.66
N LEU A 52 1.38 3.79 -16.36
CA LEU A 52 2.43 3.94 -15.35
C LEU A 52 3.20 2.63 -15.13
N ILE A 53 2.51 1.48 -15.14
CA ILE A 53 3.16 0.15 -15.10
C ILE A 53 4.03 -0.03 -16.35
N TYR A 54 3.49 0.24 -17.54
CA TYR A 54 4.23 0.13 -18.80
C TYR A 54 5.50 0.98 -18.81
N LYS A 55 5.39 2.26 -18.43
CA LYS A 55 6.54 3.18 -18.37
C LYS A 55 7.62 2.69 -17.40
N THR A 56 7.20 2.02 -16.32
CA THR A 56 8.11 1.43 -15.33
C THR A 56 8.82 0.21 -15.84
N VAL A 57 8.09 -0.71 -16.48
CA VAL A 57 8.70 -1.90 -17.10
C VAL A 57 9.67 -1.47 -18.20
N ALA A 58 9.29 -0.50 -19.03
CA ALA A 58 10.19 0.08 -20.03
C ALA A 58 11.44 0.70 -19.39
N TYR A 59 11.30 1.45 -18.30
CA TYR A 59 12.43 2.00 -17.56
C TYR A 59 13.32 0.91 -16.93
N MET A 60 12.73 -0.17 -16.42
CA MET A 60 13.45 -1.33 -15.87
C MET A 60 14.27 -2.05 -16.94
N LEU A 61 13.73 -2.19 -18.16
CA LEU A 61 14.43 -2.80 -19.29
C LEU A 61 15.61 -1.93 -19.77
N ILE A 62 15.50 -0.60 -19.66
CA ILE A 62 16.57 0.33 -20.06
C ILE A 62 17.67 0.42 -18.99
N PHE A 63 17.34 0.29 -17.70
CA PHE A 63 18.28 0.48 -16.58
C PHE A 63 18.33 -0.70 -15.59
N PRO A 64 18.84 -1.88 -16.01
CA PRO A 64 18.76 -3.12 -15.22
C PRO A 64 19.55 -3.12 -13.90
N TYR A 65 20.53 -2.23 -13.71
CA TYR A 65 21.46 -2.27 -12.57
C TYR A 65 21.02 -1.49 -11.32
N SER A 66 19.81 -0.92 -11.28
CA SER A 66 19.34 -0.14 -10.12
C SER A 66 18.33 -0.89 -9.24
N PHE A 67 18.72 -2.07 -8.73
CA PHE A 67 17.87 -2.96 -7.93
C PHE A 67 17.18 -2.27 -6.74
N ARG A 68 17.87 -1.33 -6.07
CA ARG A 68 17.28 -0.53 -4.97
C ARG A 68 16.18 0.45 -5.41
N ARG A 69 16.22 0.96 -6.64
CA ARG A 69 15.15 1.81 -7.18
C ARG A 69 13.92 0.98 -7.56
N MET A 70 14.12 -0.28 -7.95
CA MET A 70 13.03 -1.20 -8.29
C MET A 70 12.14 -1.50 -7.08
N GLU A 71 12.70 -1.78 -5.91
CA GLU A 71 11.89 -2.04 -4.70
C GLU A 71 10.97 -0.86 -4.38
N THR A 72 11.51 0.36 -4.38
CA THR A 72 10.72 1.58 -4.10
C THR A 72 9.64 1.86 -5.14
N MET A 73 9.88 1.52 -6.41
CA MET A 73 8.88 1.67 -7.45
C MET A 73 7.79 0.60 -7.35
N ILE A 74 8.15 -0.66 -7.10
CA ILE A 74 7.16 -1.73 -6.89
C ILE A 74 6.26 -1.40 -5.69
N PHE A 75 6.84 -0.93 -4.57
CA PHE A 75 6.06 -0.47 -3.43
C PHE A 75 5.12 0.70 -3.78
N PHE A 76 5.58 1.65 -4.58
CA PHE A 76 4.74 2.76 -5.06
C PHE A 76 3.59 2.27 -5.97
N TYR A 77 3.83 1.28 -6.82
CA TYR A 77 2.78 0.72 -7.68
C TYR A 77 1.77 -0.13 -6.93
N CYS A 78 2.22 -0.97 -6.00
CA CYS A 78 1.31 -1.68 -5.09
C CYS A 78 0.46 -0.67 -4.29
N TRP A 79 1.07 0.43 -3.83
CA TRP A 79 0.36 1.52 -3.15
C TRP A 79 -0.69 2.20 -4.05
N LEU A 80 -0.33 2.52 -5.31
CA LEU A 80 -1.24 3.14 -6.27
C LEU A 80 -2.42 2.21 -6.62
N ILE A 81 -2.16 0.91 -6.81
CA ILE A 81 -3.19 -0.10 -7.09
C ILE A 81 -4.14 -0.22 -5.90
N LEU A 82 -3.63 -0.29 -4.67
CA LEU A 82 -4.46 -0.32 -3.47
C LEU A 82 -5.32 0.95 -3.32
N LEU A 83 -4.78 2.11 -3.71
CA LEU A 83 -5.50 3.38 -3.69
C LEU A 83 -6.63 3.41 -4.73
N VAL A 84 -6.39 2.89 -5.93
CA VAL A 84 -7.42 2.74 -6.97
C VAL A 84 -8.48 1.71 -6.57
N LEU A 85 -8.10 0.58 -5.99
CA LEU A 85 -9.04 -0.42 -5.49
C LEU A 85 -9.89 0.11 -4.33
N ALA A 86 -9.30 0.90 -3.42
CA ALA A 86 -10.04 1.56 -2.35
C ALA A 86 -11.01 2.61 -2.88
N PHE A 87 -10.61 3.38 -3.89
CA PHE A 87 -11.47 4.34 -4.56
C PHE A 87 -12.64 3.65 -5.27
N ILE A 88 -12.37 2.62 -6.07
CA ILE A 88 -13.39 1.79 -6.75
C ILE A 88 -14.34 1.18 -5.71
N SER A 89 -13.82 0.57 -4.65
CA SER A 89 -14.64 0.01 -3.57
C SER A 89 -15.52 1.06 -2.90
N ASN A 90 -15.10 2.32 -2.83
CA ASN A 90 -15.89 3.40 -2.25
C ASN A 90 -16.96 3.89 -3.22
N CYS A 91 -16.64 4.03 -4.52
CA CYS A 91 -17.62 4.36 -5.56
C CYS A 91 -18.75 3.31 -5.64
N TYR A 92 -18.41 2.01 -5.57
CA TYR A 92 -19.41 0.94 -5.52
C TYR A 92 -20.20 0.87 -4.20
N ARG A 93 -19.74 1.58 -3.16
CA ARG A 93 -20.42 1.65 -1.86
C ARG A 93 -21.47 2.77 -1.81
N GLU A 94 -21.25 3.85 -2.57
CA GLU A 94 -22.18 4.99 -2.68
C GLU A 94 -23.49 4.62 -3.40
N ASP A 95 -23.47 3.61 -4.29
CA ASP A 95 -24.70 3.04 -4.86
C ASP A 95 -25.57 2.29 -3.82
N PHE A 96 -25.07 2.07 -2.59
CA PHE A 96 -25.77 1.31 -1.54
C PHE A 96 -26.16 2.13 -0.31
N TYR A 97 -25.61 3.33 -0.06
CA TYR A 97 -26.01 4.19 1.07
C TYR A 97 -25.89 5.69 0.74
N LEU A 98 -27.03 6.36 0.79
CA LEU A 98 -27.34 7.78 0.53
C LEU A 98 -26.78 8.77 1.56
N ASP A 99 -25.51 8.66 1.96
CA ASP A 99 -24.90 9.69 2.83
C ASP A 99 -23.47 10.02 2.41
N ASN A 100 -23.32 11.19 1.77
CA ASN A 100 -22.15 11.69 1.02
C ASN A 100 -20.94 12.09 1.91
N SER A 101 -20.68 11.39 3.01
CA SER A 101 -19.50 11.64 3.83
C SER A 101 -18.48 10.50 3.69
N ILE A 102 -17.29 10.82 3.18
CA ILE A 102 -16.14 9.91 3.19
C ILE A 102 -15.97 9.43 4.65
N PRO A 103 -16.03 8.11 4.93
CA PRO A 103 -15.96 7.62 6.29
C PRO A 103 -14.69 8.13 6.98
N LYS A 104 -14.80 8.66 8.21
CA LYS A 104 -13.66 9.26 8.94
C LYS A 104 -12.46 8.33 9.04
N TRP A 105 -12.67 7.02 9.15
CA TRP A 105 -11.58 6.04 9.20
C TRP A 105 -10.77 5.99 7.89
N VAL A 106 -11.42 6.20 6.74
CA VAL A 106 -10.75 6.30 5.43
C VAL A 106 -9.86 7.54 5.41
N GLN A 107 -10.36 8.70 5.85
CA GLN A 107 -9.57 9.94 5.93
C GLN A 107 -8.37 9.82 6.87
N ILE A 108 -8.53 9.11 8.00
CA ILE A 108 -7.44 8.83 8.95
C ILE A 108 -6.39 7.92 8.30
N VAL A 109 -6.81 6.86 7.61
CA VAL A 109 -5.90 5.96 6.89
C VAL A 109 -5.14 6.72 5.79
N PHE A 110 -5.83 7.55 4.99
CA PHE A 110 -5.18 8.39 3.98
C PHE A 110 -4.16 9.37 4.59
N SER A 111 -4.52 10.02 5.69
CA SER A 111 -3.63 10.97 6.38
C SER A 111 -2.40 10.27 6.95
N PHE A 112 -2.58 9.09 7.56
CA PHE A 112 -1.48 8.29 8.10
C PHE A 112 -0.54 7.79 7.00
N LEU A 113 -1.11 7.31 5.88
CA LEU A 113 -0.35 6.85 4.72
C LEU A 113 0.40 7.99 4.02
N TYR A 114 -0.19 9.19 3.93
CA TYR A 114 0.46 10.38 3.38
C TYR A 114 1.69 10.79 4.22
N ILE A 115 1.54 10.82 5.55
CA ILE A 115 2.65 11.11 6.47
C ILE A 115 3.75 10.06 6.31
N PHE A 116 3.39 8.77 6.25
CA PHE A 116 4.34 7.67 6.08
C PHE A 116 5.10 7.76 4.75
N PHE A 117 4.40 8.08 3.64
CA PHE A 117 5.01 8.30 2.33
C PHE A 117 6.02 9.46 2.36
N TRP A 118 5.62 10.61 2.92
CA TRP A 118 6.48 11.79 3.02
C TRP A 118 7.73 11.51 3.87
N TYR A 119 7.56 10.77 4.98
CA TYR A 119 8.65 10.36 5.84
C TYR A 119 9.59 9.36 5.14
N GLY A 120 9.04 8.42 4.37
CA GLY A 120 9.78 7.46 3.55
C GLY A 120 10.66 8.13 2.49
N GLN A 121 10.15 9.15 1.79
CA GLN A 121 10.93 9.95 0.83
C GLN A 121 12.12 10.64 1.50
N LYS A 122 11.90 11.26 2.67
CA LYS A 122 12.97 11.94 3.44
C LYS A 122 14.06 10.98 3.93
N ILE A 123 13.68 9.78 4.37
CA ILE A 123 14.64 8.73 4.75
C ILE A 123 15.45 8.27 3.54
N ASN A 124 14.80 8.13 2.38
CA ASN A 124 15.47 7.66 1.16
C ASN A 124 16.52 8.66 0.66
N VAL A 125 16.23 9.97 0.67
CA VAL A 125 17.22 11.00 0.32
C VAL A 125 18.44 10.96 1.23
N LYS A 126 18.24 10.83 2.55
CA LYS A 126 19.35 10.72 3.51
C LYS A 126 20.11 9.40 3.39
N ALA A 127 19.41 8.30 3.14
CA ALA A 127 20.02 6.99 2.95
C ALA A 127 20.85 6.93 1.65
N VAL A 128 20.36 7.53 0.56
CA VAL A 128 21.12 7.63 -0.71
C VAL A 128 22.34 8.54 -0.55
N ALA A 129 22.20 9.69 0.13
CA ALA A 129 23.33 10.55 0.43
C ALA A 129 24.40 9.85 1.29
N ASN A 130 23.97 9.06 2.28
CA ASN A 130 24.88 8.29 3.13
C ASN A 130 25.52 7.12 2.37
N VAL A 131 24.77 6.40 1.54
CA VAL A 131 25.31 5.30 0.72
C VAL A 131 26.32 5.83 -0.30
N ASN A 132 26.09 6.99 -0.92
CA ASN A 132 27.08 7.59 -1.81
C ASN A 132 28.36 7.97 -1.06
N ARG A 133 28.26 8.53 0.16
CA ARG A 133 29.44 8.79 1.02
C ARG A 133 30.15 7.51 1.45
N GLU A 134 29.39 6.47 1.79
CA GLU A 134 29.91 5.19 2.27
C GLU A 134 30.53 4.38 1.13
N MET A 135 30.03 4.51 -0.10
CA MET A 135 30.65 3.95 -1.30
C MET A 135 31.97 4.66 -1.63
N SER A 136 32.04 5.99 -1.48
CA SER A 136 33.30 6.74 -1.55
C SER A 136 34.30 6.30 -0.48
N ARG A 137 33.85 6.02 0.75
CA ARG A 137 34.69 5.52 1.84
C ARG A 137 35.12 4.07 1.68
N ASN A 138 34.24 3.20 1.17
CA ASN A 138 34.58 1.79 0.95
C ASN A 138 35.61 1.63 -0.16
N TYR A 139 35.65 2.52 -1.15
CA TYR A 139 36.77 2.60 -2.08
C TYR A 139 38.12 2.91 -1.39
N GLU A 140 38.11 3.65 -0.27
CA GLU A 140 39.30 3.91 0.55
C GLU A 140 39.58 2.77 1.57
N GLU A 141 38.55 2.14 2.13
CA GLU A 141 38.65 1.05 3.12
C GLU A 141 38.90 -0.34 2.49
N GLU A 142 38.58 -0.57 1.21
CA GLU A 142 38.97 -1.78 0.46
C GLU A 142 40.50 -1.91 0.33
N TYR A 143 41.25 -0.83 0.64
CA TYR A 143 42.69 -0.84 0.85
C TYR A 143 43.15 -1.09 2.30
N MET A 144 42.26 -1.14 3.28
CA MET A 144 42.58 -1.22 4.72
C MET A 144 41.56 -2.12 5.44
N SER A 145 41.61 -3.43 5.18
CA SER A 145 40.61 -4.37 5.70
C SER A 145 40.74 -4.67 7.20
N VAL A 146 39.64 -4.46 7.93
CA VAL A 146 39.35 -5.11 9.23
C VAL A 146 37.90 -5.59 9.19
N PRO A 147 37.58 -6.83 9.63
CA PRO A 147 36.24 -7.39 9.51
C PRO A 147 35.21 -6.70 10.43
N LYS A 148 34.11 -6.23 9.85
CA LYS A 148 33.02 -5.51 10.55
C LYS A 148 32.02 -6.48 11.19
N LYS A 149 31.81 -6.31 12.50
CA LYS A 149 30.81 -7.03 13.31
C LYS A 149 29.38 -6.70 12.83
N SER A 150 28.56 -7.71 12.55
CA SER A 150 27.24 -7.54 11.92
C SER A 150 26.21 -6.92 12.89
N SER A 151 26.07 -5.60 12.87
CA SER A 151 24.93 -4.93 13.51
C SER A 151 23.66 -5.21 12.70
N ILE A 152 22.57 -5.59 13.37
CA ILE A 152 21.23 -5.66 12.76
C ILE A 152 21.01 -4.36 11.99
N SER A 153 20.83 -4.47 10.67
CA SER A 153 20.77 -3.30 9.81
C SER A 153 19.65 -2.38 10.28
N GLN A 154 19.87 -1.06 10.25
CA GLN A 154 18.85 -0.08 10.64
C GLN A 154 17.51 -0.30 9.89
N ARG A 155 17.57 -0.87 8.68
CA ARG A 155 16.39 -1.26 7.88
C ARG A 155 15.53 -2.31 8.58
N SER A 156 16.15 -3.34 9.14
CA SER A 156 15.45 -4.42 9.86
C SER A 156 14.71 -3.87 11.08
N LYS A 157 15.25 -2.84 11.75
CA LYS A 157 14.57 -2.18 12.87
C LYS A 157 13.28 -1.47 12.44
N TYR A 158 13.32 -0.75 11.31
CA TYR A 158 12.12 -0.09 10.77
C TYR A 158 11.05 -1.09 10.32
N ILE A 159 11.45 -2.21 9.71
CA ILE A 159 10.53 -3.27 9.30
C ILE A 159 9.84 -3.88 10.52
N ILE A 160 10.61 -4.25 11.55
CA ILE A 160 10.06 -4.81 12.79
C ILE A 160 9.11 -3.81 13.46
N MET A 161 9.49 -2.53 13.51
CA MET A 161 8.64 -1.47 14.07
C MET A 161 7.34 -1.29 13.28
N GLY A 162 7.41 -1.38 11.95
CA GLY A 162 6.23 -1.34 11.08
C GLY A 162 5.28 -2.52 11.32
N ILE A 163 5.82 -3.74 11.42
CA ILE A 163 5.03 -4.94 11.73
C ILE A 163 4.37 -4.79 13.11
N LEU A 164 5.11 -4.39 14.14
CA LEU A 164 4.59 -4.14 15.48
C LEU A 164 3.44 -3.13 15.47
N LEU A 165 3.59 -2.03 14.74
CA LEU A 165 2.55 -1.00 14.62
C LEU A 165 1.28 -1.56 13.97
N VAL A 166 1.41 -2.32 12.88
CA VAL A 166 0.27 -2.96 12.20
C VAL A 166 -0.45 -3.93 13.13
N LEU A 167 0.29 -4.74 13.89
CA LEU A 167 -0.31 -5.70 14.83
C LEU A 167 -1.08 -4.99 15.95
N ILE A 168 -0.53 -3.89 16.48
CA ILE A 168 -1.22 -3.07 17.50
C ILE A 168 -2.50 -2.44 16.94
N LEU A 169 -2.45 -1.89 15.71
CA LEU A 169 -3.59 -1.24 15.07
C LEU A 169 -4.70 -2.21 14.65
N THR A 170 -4.35 -3.47 14.38
CA THR A 170 -5.29 -4.51 13.93
C THR A 170 -5.89 -5.33 15.08
N ASN A 171 -5.39 -5.15 16.31
CA ASN A 171 -5.97 -5.77 17.49
C ASN A 171 -7.36 -5.17 17.78
N PRO A 172 -8.45 -5.97 17.68
CA PRO A 172 -9.81 -5.45 17.81
C PRO A 172 -10.03 -4.83 19.19
N SER A 173 -10.66 -3.65 19.22
CA SER A 173 -11.01 -2.96 20.46
C SER A 173 -12.27 -3.53 21.11
N ARG A 174 -12.50 -3.22 22.39
CA ARG A 174 -13.76 -3.55 23.08
C ARG A 174 -14.97 -2.98 22.35
N SER A 175 -14.84 -1.78 21.77
CA SER A 175 -15.88 -1.13 20.96
C SER A 175 -16.22 -1.95 19.73
N SER A 176 -15.19 -2.46 19.04
CA SER A 176 -15.37 -3.32 17.86
C SER A 176 -16.11 -4.60 18.22
N PHE A 177 -15.81 -5.17 19.40
CA PHE A 177 -16.50 -6.37 19.89
C PHE A 177 -17.96 -6.10 20.27
N THR A 178 -18.26 -4.98 20.94
CA THR A 178 -19.66 -4.59 21.21
C THR A 178 -20.46 -4.37 19.93
N SER A 179 -19.85 -3.78 18.90
CA SER A 179 -20.47 -3.62 17.59
C SER A 179 -20.74 -4.97 16.92
N TYR A 180 -19.81 -5.92 17.02
CA TYR A 180 -20.00 -7.30 16.54
C TYR A 180 -21.19 -8.01 17.23
N LEU A 181 -21.42 -7.75 18.51
CA LEU A 181 -22.56 -8.28 19.27
C LEU A 181 -23.87 -7.51 19.05
N HIS A 182 -23.89 -6.49 18.19
CA HIS A 182 -25.02 -5.57 17.99
C HIS A 182 -25.53 -4.93 19.30
N LYS A 183 -24.61 -4.57 20.20
CA LYS A 183 -24.91 -3.89 21.46
C LYS A 183 -24.45 -2.44 21.42
N SER A 184 -25.31 -1.55 21.95
CA SER A 184 -25.01 -0.12 22.10
C SER A 184 -24.14 0.19 23.32
N HIS A 185 -24.14 -0.70 24.33
CA HIS A 185 -23.44 -0.50 25.61
C HIS A 185 -22.56 -1.71 25.96
N TYR A 186 -21.57 -1.48 26.84
CA TYR A 186 -20.56 -2.46 27.25
C TYR A 186 -21.05 -3.46 28.30
N ASP A 187 -22.35 -3.49 28.62
CA ASP A 187 -22.90 -4.28 29.71
C ASP A 187 -22.67 -5.79 29.49
N GLY A 188 -21.97 -6.41 30.43
CA GLY A 188 -21.62 -7.83 30.39
C GLY A 188 -20.48 -8.20 29.42
N VAL A 189 -19.81 -7.22 28.81
CA VAL A 189 -18.66 -7.48 27.91
C VAL A 189 -17.35 -7.42 28.68
N GLY A 190 -16.75 -8.59 28.93
CA GLY A 190 -15.41 -8.75 29.52
C GLY A 190 -14.31 -8.77 28.45
N ARG A 191 -13.10 -8.30 28.80
CA ARG A 191 -11.87 -8.59 28.04
C ARG A 191 -10.92 -9.34 28.97
N GLU A 192 -10.86 -10.65 28.82
CA GLU A 192 -10.10 -11.55 29.70
C GLU A 192 -8.60 -11.50 29.40
N PHE A 193 -8.24 -11.38 28.11
CA PHE A 193 -6.85 -11.32 27.68
C PHE A 193 -6.67 -10.31 26.56
N ASN A 194 -5.52 -9.64 26.54
CA ASN A 194 -5.14 -8.68 25.51
C ASN A 194 -3.69 -8.94 25.09
N GLY A 195 -3.52 -9.71 24.02
CA GLY A 195 -2.25 -9.92 23.36
C GLY A 195 -1.95 -8.83 22.35
N LEU A 196 -0.79 -8.92 21.69
CA LEU A 196 -0.36 -7.91 20.72
C LEU A 196 -1.13 -8.01 19.39
N VAL A 197 -1.58 -9.21 19.03
CA VAL A 197 -2.25 -9.51 17.75
C VAL A 197 -3.71 -9.96 17.95
N PHE A 198 -4.05 -10.36 19.17
CA PHE A 198 -5.35 -10.94 19.49
C PHE A 198 -5.80 -10.54 20.89
N SER A 199 -7.10 -10.55 21.11
CA SER A 199 -7.72 -10.32 22.41
C SER A 199 -8.78 -11.40 22.67
N VAL A 200 -8.93 -11.83 23.92
CA VAL A 200 -10.01 -12.74 24.33
C VAL A 200 -11.07 -11.92 25.04
N TYR A 201 -12.29 -12.00 24.53
CA TYR A 201 -13.47 -11.32 25.06
C TYR A 201 -14.44 -12.34 25.64
N SER A 202 -15.24 -11.94 26.62
CA SER A 202 -16.32 -12.76 27.17
C SER A 202 -17.64 -12.00 27.21
N TYR A 203 -18.73 -12.73 26.95
CA TYR A 203 -20.08 -12.23 27.00
C TYR A 203 -21.05 -13.38 27.29
N LYS A 204 -21.85 -13.27 28.36
CA LYS A 204 -22.83 -14.30 28.79
C LYS A 204 -22.25 -15.73 28.77
N ASP A 205 -21.13 -15.92 29.46
CA ASP A 205 -20.39 -17.20 29.58
C ASP A 205 -19.77 -17.74 28.29
N ILE A 206 -19.87 -17.01 27.18
CA ILE A 206 -19.24 -17.35 25.90
C ILE A 206 -17.96 -16.55 25.73
N ARG A 207 -16.87 -17.23 25.35
CA ARG A 207 -15.59 -16.61 25.02
C ARG A 207 -15.42 -16.44 23.52
N TYR A 208 -14.80 -15.34 23.13
CA TYR A 208 -14.54 -14.97 21.75
C TYR A 208 -13.08 -14.59 21.57
N LEU A 209 -12.43 -15.15 20.54
CA LEU A 209 -11.11 -14.74 20.10
C LEU A 209 -11.26 -13.63 19.07
N GLY A 210 -10.84 -12.43 19.44
CA GLY A 210 -10.71 -11.29 18.53
C GLY A 210 -9.33 -11.31 17.87
N ILE A 211 -9.26 -11.45 16.54
CA ILE A 211 -8.00 -11.39 15.78
C ILE A 211 -8.23 -10.66 14.45
N LEU A 212 -7.38 -9.69 14.13
CA LEU A 212 -7.44 -8.91 12.88
C LEU A 212 -8.86 -8.37 12.55
N GLY A 213 -9.56 -7.83 13.55
CA GLY A 213 -10.93 -7.29 13.40
C GLY A 213 -12.05 -8.34 13.30
N ASN A 214 -11.74 -9.63 13.32
CA ASN A 214 -12.72 -10.71 13.33
C ASN A 214 -12.89 -11.30 14.73
N PHE A 215 -14.08 -11.82 15.02
CA PHE A 215 -14.40 -12.46 16.31
C PHE A 215 -14.86 -13.90 16.08
N ILE A 216 -14.14 -14.85 16.67
CA ILE A 216 -14.41 -16.28 16.56
C ILE A 216 -14.86 -16.78 17.92
N ARG A 217 -16.04 -17.40 17.99
CA ARG A 217 -16.52 -18.03 19.21
C ARG A 217 -15.59 -19.20 19.57
N MET A 218 -15.04 -19.18 20.77
CA MET A 218 -14.23 -20.28 21.28
C MET A 218 -15.16 -21.38 21.82
N PRO A 219 -14.82 -22.66 21.62
CA PRO A 219 -15.57 -23.74 22.23
C PRO A 219 -15.52 -23.57 23.75
N THR A 220 -16.69 -23.57 24.38
CA THR A 220 -16.81 -23.71 25.83
C THR A 220 -16.30 -25.09 26.18
N SER A 221 -15.03 -25.17 26.60
CA SER A 221 -14.54 -26.37 27.28
C SER A 221 -15.45 -26.60 28.48
N PRO A 222 -16.05 -27.79 28.63
CA PRO A 222 -16.70 -28.17 29.87
C PRO A 222 -15.58 -28.30 30.90
N PHE A 223 -15.34 -27.22 31.66
CA PHE A 223 -14.66 -27.32 32.93
C PHE A 223 -15.73 -27.47 34.01
#